data_AF-A0A9P1HHE8-F1
#
_entry.id   AF-A0A9P1HHE8-F1
#
_cell.length_a   1.000
_cell.length_b   1.000
_cell.length_c   1.000
_cell.angle_alpha   90.00
_cell.angle_beta   90.00
_cell.angle_gamma   90.00
#
_symmetry.space_group_name_H-M   'P 1'
#
loop_
_entity.id
_entity.type
_entity.pdbx_description
1 polymer ?
#
loop_
_entity_poly.entity_id
_entity_poly.type
_entity_poly.pdbx_seq_one_letter_code
_entity_poly.pdbx_strand_id
1 'polypeptide(L)'
;MYILTSSIFLIISIIASIEAQGTNSGNETSFDVDTVLKAVGAPACMRRCIDPFMEKISEMWELEKIVERMSNVCSTYNETLECLDKSPACDVQSIFKTATLSFQKRCVEKADIYKRMEKCMIGRTDKVMQKCDSKCFCRSNATAFSSHPSIQMAAKMGGNIFIVNDHISGLCSCLKCAIPCVTFEMNLQCPLSGWLSLDVMLQPFDAVSSLLEVLSPEVQAIIRSKVSDQCHFAISSKSLKKVREGDFSVLAN
;
A
#
# COMPACT_ATOMS: atom_id res chain seq x y z
N MET A 1 2.95 -7.06 -18.13
CA MET A 1 2.58 -5.67 -17.82
C MET A 1 1.64 -5.59 -16.62
N TYR A 2 0.50 -6.30 -16.63
CA TYR A 2 -0.46 -6.37 -15.51
C TYR A 2 0.12 -6.71 -14.12
N ILE A 3 1.16 -7.55 -14.08
CA ILE A 3 1.79 -7.98 -12.82
C ILE A 3 2.65 -6.87 -12.23
N LEU A 4 3.46 -6.21 -13.07
CA LEU A 4 4.28 -5.05 -12.66
C LEU A 4 3.40 -3.87 -12.25
N THR A 5 2.29 -3.62 -12.97
CA THR A 5 1.31 -2.59 -12.59
C THR A 5 0.63 -2.95 -11.27
N SER A 6 0.29 -4.22 -11.04
CA SER A 6 -0.28 -4.69 -9.78
C SER A 6 0.72 -4.51 -8.62
N SER A 7 1.94 -5.04 -8.69
CA SER A 7 2.94 -4.94 -7.59
C SER A 7 3.19 -3.50 -7.14
N ILE A 8 3.19 -2.57 -8.07
CA ILE A 8 3.44 -1.16 -7.84
C ILE A 8 2.18 -0.47 -7.30
N PHE A 9 0.99 -0.74 -7.87
CA PHE A 9 -0.28 -0.31 -7.29
C PHE A 9 -0.47 -0.84 -5.86
N LEU A 10 0.05 -2.02 -5.56
CA LEU A 10 0.01 -2.66 -4.24
C LEU A 10 0.99 -2.00 -3.28
N ILE A 11 2.23 -1.71 -3.69
CA ILE A 11 3.18 -0.93 -2.89
C ILE A 11 2.59 0.46 -2.59
N ILE A 12 2.00 1.11 -3.58
CA ILE A 12 1.32 2.39 -3.42
C ILE A 12 0.06 2.27 -2.58
N SER A 13 -0.75 1.23 -2.73
CA SER A 13 -1.97 1.02 -1.94
C SER A 13 -1.62 0.69 -0.50
N ILE A 14 -0.50 0.02 -0.24
CA ILE A 14 0.02 -0.27 1.09
C ILE A 14 0.66 0.97 1.69
N ILE A 15 1.41 1.77 0.92
CA ILE A 15 1.90 3.07 1.36
C ILE A 15 0.75 4.02 1.64
N ALA A 16 -0.28 4.03 0.79
CA ALA A 16 -1.51 4.78 1.00
C ALA A 16 -2.27 4.24 2.23
N SER A 17 -2.36 2.91 2.41
CA SER A 17 -2.92 2.27 3.62
C SER A 17 -2.12 2.58 4.88
N ILE A 18 -0.84 2.88 4.74
CA ILE A 18 0.06 3.29 5.81
C ILE A 18 -0.14 4.79 6.06
N GLU A 19 -0.27 5.62 5.01
CA GLU A 19 -0.29 7.09 5.06
C GLU A 19 -0.89 7.71 3.74
N ALA A 20 -1.85 8.67 3.76
CA ALA A 20 -2.04 9.74 2.72
C ALA A 20 -2.80 11.00 3.28
N GLN A 21 -2.69 12.24 2.69
CA GLN A 21 -2.94 13.63 3.28
C GLN A 21 -4.23 14.48 3.00
N GLY A 22 -4.52 15.42 3.94
CA GLY A 22 -5.43 16.57 3.77
C GLY A 22 -4.80 17.91 4.21
N THR A 23 -5.31 19.02 3.66
CA THR A 23 -4.73 20.38 3.49
C THR A 23 -4.68 21.34 4.70
N ASN A 24 -3.57 22.09 4.92
CA ASN A 24 -3.50 23.57 4.86
C ASN A 24 -2.12 24.20 5.21
N SER A 25 -1.75 25.22 4.42
CA SER A 25 -0.75 26.31 4.59
C SER A 25 0.71 26.01 4.98
N GLY A 26 1.61 26.23 4.00
CA GLY A 26 2.95 26.79 4.26
C GLY A 26 4.15 25.84 4.12
N ASN A 27 4.57 25.56 2.88
CA ASN A 27 5.91 25.07 2.52
C ASN A 27 6.40 23.72 3.12
N GLU A 28 5.54 22.69 3.21
CA GLU A 28 6.01 21.30 3.29
C GLU A 28 5.35 20.43 2.22
N THR A 29 6.19 19.67 1.52
CA THR A 29 5.89 18.85 0.35
C THR A 29 4.88 17.73 0.67
N SER A 30 3.67 17.88 0.14
CA SER A 30 2.59 16.91 0.26
C SER A 30 2.73 15.72 -0.69
N PHE A 31 2.28 14.52 -0.29
CA PHE A 31 2.21 13.35 -1.14
C PHE A 31 1.07 13.45 -2.15
N ASP A 32 1.41 13.42 -3.43
CA ASP A 32 0.45 13.59 -4.52
C ASP A 32 -0.06 12.21 -5.01
N VAL A 33 -1.12 11.72 -4.35
CA VAL A 33 -1.82 10.47 -4.69
C VAL A 33 -2.30 10.47 -6.14
N ASP A 34 -2.75 11.62 -6.65
CA ASP A 34 -3.29 11.78 -8.00
C ASP A 34 -2.21 11.54 -9.06
N THR A 35 -1.04 12.16 -8.87
CA THR A 35 0.14 11.95 -9.70
C THR A 35 0.56 10.49 -9.67
N VAL A 36 0.58 9.86 -8.50
CA VAL A 36 1.00 8.46 -8.37
C VAL A 36 0.03 7.53 -9.12
N LEU A 37 -1.29 7.67 -8.94
CA LEU A 37 -2.30 6.87 -9.65
C LEU A 37 -2.20 7.03 -11.17
N LYS A 38 -1.97 8.25 -11.66
CA LYS A 38 -1.73 8.49 -13.09
C LYS A 38 -0.43 7.84 -13.57
N ALA A 39 0.65 7.93 -12.79
CA ALA A 39 1.96 7.40 -13.16
C ALA A 39 1.96 5.87 -13.31
N VAL A 40 1.16 5.17 -12.51
CA VAL A 40 0.97 3.72 -12.62
C VAL A 40 -0.01 3.30 -13.72
N GLY A 41 -0.65 4.27 -14.38
CA GLY A 41 -1.58 4.04 -15.49
C GLY A 41 -3.00 3.71 -15.07
N ALA A 42 -3.47 4.23 -13.93
CA ALA A 42 -4.88 4.10 -13.55
C ALA A 42 -5.78 4.77 -14.62
N PRO A 43 -6.67 4.03 -15.30
CA PRO A 43 -7.52 4.61 -16.33
C PRO A 43 -8.49 5.65 -15.76
N ALA A 44 -8.84 6.64 -16.58
CA ALA A 44 -9.79 7.68 -16.19
C ALA A 44 -11.17 7.12 -15.81
N CYS A 45 -11.58 5.99 -16.39
CA CYS A 45 -12.89 5.39 -16.11
C CYS A 45 -13.08 4.93 -14.66
N MET A 46 -12.01 4.53 -13.95
CA MET A 46 -12.11 4.08 -12.56
C MET A 46 -12.01 5.22 -11.55
N ARG A 47 -11.43 6.37 -11.96
CA ARG A 47 -11.18 7.52 -11.08
C ARG A 47 -12.44 8.00 -10.39
N ARG A 48 -13.56 8.11 -11.13
CA ARG A 48 -14.84 8.54 -10.56
C ARG A 48 -15.30 7.68 -9.36
N CYS A 49 -14.99 6.39 -9.37
CA CYS A 49 -15.34 5.50 -8.26
C CYS A 49 -14.30 5.54 -7.14
N ILE A 50 -13.02 5.70 -7.47
CA ILE A 50 -11.90 5.48 -6.55
C ILE A 50 -11.45 6.77 -5.86
N ASP A 51 -11.60 7.94 -6.49
CA ASP A 51 -11.15 9.21 -5.93
C ASP A 51 -11.72 9.48 -4.52
N PRO A 52 -13.01 9.23 -4.21
CA PRO A 52 -13.53 9.39 -2.85
C PRO A 52 -12.82 8.49 -1.82
N PHE A 53 -12.54 7.24 -2.21
CA PHE A 53 -11.82 6.30 -1.35
C PHE A 53 -10.37 6.73 -1.14
N MET A 54 -9.72 7.21 -2.19
CA MET A 54 -8.35 7.71 -2.11
C MET A 54 -8.26 9.00 -1.28
N GLU A 55 -9.29 9.85 -1.28
CA GLU A 55 -9.39 11.01 -0.39
C GLU A 55 -9.51 10.59 1.09
N LYS A 56 -10.26 9.53 1.39
CA LYS A 56 -10.33 9.00 2.77
C LYS A 56 -9.06 8.30 3.21
N ILE A 57 -8.43 7.55 2.32
CA ILE A 57 -7.08 7.07 2.56
C ILE A 57 -6.14 8.25 2.77
N SER A 58 -6.38 9.33 2.00
CA SER A 58 -5.68 10.57 2.16
C SER A 58 -6.01 11.33 3.43
N GLU A 59 -6.82 10.86 4.36
CA GLU A 59 -6.83 11.51 5.67
C GLU A 59 -5.74 10.89 6.58
N MET A 60 -5.23 9.70 6.33
CA MET A 60 -4.41 8.96 7.31
C MET A 60 -2.92 9.39 7.48
N TRP A 61 -2.38 10.31 6.69
CA TRP A 61 -0.94 10.71 6.63
C TRP A 61 -0.49 11.66 7.71
N GLU A 62 -1.44 12.36 8.32
CA GLU A 62 -1.17 13.08 9.56
C GLU A 62 -0.68 12.11 10.65
N LEU A 63 -0.91 10.80 10.45
CA LEU A 63 -0.64 9.75 11.43
C LEU A 63 -1.39 10.03 12.74
N GLU A 64 -2.59 10.58 12.61
CA GLU A 64 -3.48 10.96 13.70
C GLU A 64 -4.87 10.36 13.48
N LYS A 65 -5.46 9.87 14.57
CA LYS A 65 -6.79 9.25 14.61
C LYS A 65 -6.94 8.14 13.57
N ILE A 66 -5.87 7.35 13.33
CA ILE A 66 -5.83 6.36 12.25
C ILE A 66 -6.92 5.29 12.42
N VAL A 67 -7.12 4.83 13.66
CA VAL A 67 -8.12 3.79 13.97
C VAL A 67 -9.52 4.34 13.78
N GLU A 68 -9.77 5.56 14.24
CA GLU A 68 -11.06 6.24 14.12
C GLU A 68 -11.41 6.54 12.66
N ARG A 69 -10.45 7.04 11.87
CA ARG A 69 -10.60 7.35 10.43
C ARG A 69 -10.83 6.09 9.59
N MET A 70 -10.37 4.92 10.02
CA MET A 70 -10.53 3.66 9.30
C MET A 70 -11.99 3.28 9.04
N SER A 71 -12.91 3.66 9.92
CA SER A 71 -14.36 3.40 9.72
C SER A 71 -14.89 4.04 8.44
N ASN A 72 -14.49 5.29 8.18
CA ASN A 72 -14.83 6.03 6.96
C ASN A 72 -14.16 5.38 5.74
N VAL A 73 -12.88 5.02 5.85
CA VAL A 73 -12.15 4.32 4.77
C VAL A 73 -12.85 3.02 4.38
N CYS A 74 -13.30 2.23 5.36
CA CYS A 74 -14.03 1.00 5.10
C CYS A 74 -15.42 1.22 4.48
N SER A 75 -16.13 2.29 4.85
CA SER A 75 -17.40 2.66 4.19
C SER A 75 -17.18 3.00 2.73
N THR A 76 -16.25 3.92 2.46
CA THR A 76 -15.97 4.38 1.09
C THR A 76 -15.34 3.28 0.23
N TYR A 77 -14.62 2.33 0.83
CA TYR A 77 -14.16 1.12 0.15
C TYR A 77 -15.32 0.31 -0.43
N ASN A 78 -16.35 0.03 0.37
CA ASN A 78 -17.52 -0.72 -0.08
C ASN A 78 -18.29 0.04 -1.16
N GLU A 79 -18.47 1.35 -1.00
CA GLU A 79 -19.09 2.22 -2.01
C GLU A 79 -18.30 2.20 -3.33
N THR A 80 -16.97 2.16 -3.26
CA THR A 80 -16.10 2.05 -4.43
C THR A 80 -16.29 0.73 -5.15
N LEU A 81 -16.36 -0.38 -4.42
CA LEU A 81 -16.64 -1.69 -5.01
C LEU A 81 -18.01 -1.70 -5.72
N GLU A 82 -19.06 -1.18 -5.07
CA GLU A 82 -20.38 -1.08 -5.70
C GLU A 82 -20.39 -0.20 -6.95
N CYS A 83 -19.64 0.91 -6.95
CA CYS A 83 -19.51 1.80 -8.09
C CYS A 83 -18.82 1.11 -9.28
N LEU A 84 -17.73 0.38 -9.01
CA LEU A 84 -17.00 -0.38 -10.03
C LEU A 84 -17.85 -1.53 -10.60
N ASP A 85 -18.62 -2.22 -9.76
CA ASP A 85 -19.53 -3.30 -10.18
C ASP A 85 -20.61 -2.79 -11.15
N LYS A 86 -21.08 -1.55 -10.95
CA LYS A 86 -22.07 -0.88 -11.82
C LYS A 86 -21.47 -0.28 -13.10
N SER A 87 -20.15 -0.33 -13.27
CA SER A 87 -19.42 0.32 -14.37
C SER A 87 -18.69 -0.71 -15.26
N PRO A 88 -19.42 -1.60 -15.97
CA PRO A 88 -18.82 -2.71 -16.73
C PRO A 88 -17.92 -2.27 -17.89
N ALA A 89 -18.03 -1.01 -18.32
CA ALA A 89 -17.15 -0.43 -19.35
C ALA A 89 -15.69 -0.24 -18.87
N CYS A 90 -15.40 -0.45 -17.58
CA CYS A 90 -14.08 -0.28 -16.99
C CYS A 90 -13.60 -1.63 -16.42
N ASP A 91 -12.93 -2.45 -17.26
CA ASP A 91 -12.38 -3.77 -16.89
C ASP A 91 -11.10 -3.68 -16.05
N VAL A 92 -11.19 -2.96 -14.92
CA VAL A 92 -10.08 -2.79 -13.95
C VAL A 92 -10.50 -3.12 -12.53
N GLN A 93 -11.71 -3.65 -12.37
CA GLN A 93 -12.23 -4.14 -11.10
C GLN A 93 -11.30 -5.18 -10.47
N SER A 94 -10.73 -6.08 -11.27
CA SER A 94 -9.77 -7.09 -10.81
C SER A 94 -8.48 -6.48 -10.25
N ILE A 95 -7.95 -5.45 -10.93
CA ILE A 95 -6.75 -4.72 -10.50
C ILE A 95 -7.03 -3.97 -9.20
N PHE A 96 -8.14 -3.24 -9.13
CA PHE A 96 -8.51 -2.52 -7.91
C PHE A 96 -8.73 -3.48 -6.73
N LYS A 97 -9.48 -4.56 -6.92
CA LYS A 97 -9.72 -5.59 -5.89
C LYS A 97 -8.41 -6.19 -5.40
N THR A 98 -7.49 -6.50 -6.31
CA THR A 98 -6.15 -7.00 -5.95
C THR A 98 -5.37 -5.94 -5.17
N ALA A 99 -5.29 -4.71 -5.68
CA ALA A 99 -4.63 -3.54 -5.07
C ALA A 99 -5.08 -3.28 -3.63
N THR A 100 -6.37 -3.54 -3.37
CA THR A 100 -7.04 -3.22 -2.11
C THR A 100 -7.33 -4.44 -1.24
N LEU A 101 -6.67 -5.58 -1.47
CA LEU A 101 -6.89 -6.80 -0.66
C LEU A 101 -6.65 -6.57 0.83
N SER A 102 -5.77 -5.63 1.22
CA SER A 102 -5.62 -5.22 2.62
C SER A 102 -6.92 -4.67 3.20
N PHE A 103 -7.63 -3.83 2.44
CA PHE A 103 -8.91 -3.28 2.87
C PHE A 103 -10.02 -4.32 2.82
N GLN A 104 -10.05 -5.20 1.81
CA GLN A 104 -10.96 -6.35 1.81
C GLN A 104 -10.79 -7.19 3.08
N LYS A 105 -9.55 -7.54 3.40
CA LYS A 105 -9.22 -8.36 4.58
C LYS A 105 -9.61 -7.65 5.87
N ARG A 106 -9.34 -6.35 5.98
CA ARG A 106 -9.60 -5.56 7.20
C ARG A 106 -11.08 -5.22 7.38
N CYS A 107 -11.68 -4.63 6.36
CA CYS A 107 -13.01 -4.03 6.39
C CYS A 107 -14.14 -5.04 6.24
N VAL A 108 -13.86 -6.19 5.61
CA VAL A 108 -14.88 -7.23 5.37
C VAL A 108 -14.54 -8.50 6.15
N GLU A 109 -13.41 -9.15 5.86
CA GLU A 109 -13.15 -10.50 6.40
C GLU A 109 -12.78 -10.51 7.89
N LYS A 110 -12.08 -9.49 8.38
CA LYS A 110 -11.59 -9.38 9.77
C LYS A 110 -12.20 -8.20 10.53
N ALA A 111 -13.29 -7.61 10.04
CA ALA A 111 -13.92 -6.43 10.63
C ALA A 111 -14.20 -6.62 12.14
N ASP A 112 -14.76 -7.76 12.52
CA ASP A 112 -15.07 -8.08 13.92
C ASP A 112 -13.83 -8.18 14.81
N ILE A 113 -12.71 -8.67 14.27
CA ILE A 113 -11.45 -8.76 15.02
C ILE A 113 -10.93 -7.34 15.29
N TYR A 114 -10.90 -6.49 14.25
CA TYR A 114 -10.48 -5.10 14.40
C TYR A 114 -11.39 -4.31 15.35
N LYS A 115 -12.70 -4.52 15.28
CA LYS A 115 -13.68 -3.91 16.20
C LYS A 115 -13.44 -4.32 17.65
N ARG A 116 -13.11 -5.59 17.92
CA ARG A 116 -12.76 -6.05 19.28
C ARG A 116 -11.46 -5.41 19.79
N MET A 117 -10.52 -5.11 18.90
CA MET A 117 -9.22 -4.52 19.24
C MET A 117 -9.22 -2.98 19.23
N GLU A 118 -10.29 -2.36 18.71
CA GLU A 118 -10.40 -0.92 18.47
C GLU A 118 -10.04 -0.09 19.70
N LYS A 119 -10.66 -0.39 20.85
CA LYS A 119 -10.39 0.30 22.13
C LYS A 119 -8.92 0.25 22.55
N CYS A 120 -8.21 -0.80 22.19
CA CYS A 120 -6.80 -0.98 22.51
C CYS A 120 -5.90 -0.21 21.53
N MET A 121 -6.31 -0.09 20.27
CA MET A 121 -5.53 0.53 19.20
C MET A 121 -5.69 2.06 19.14
N ILE A 122 -6.87 2.60 19.51
CA ILE A 122 -7.13 4.05 19.51
C ILE A 122 -6.01 4.81 20.26
N GLY A 123 -5.43 5.80 19.59
CA GLY A 123 -4.31 6.62 20.09
C GLY A 123 -2.96 5.90 20.26
N ARG A 124 -2.92 4.56 20.28
CA ARG A 124 -1.66 3.78 20.30
C ARG A 124 -1.12 3.60 18.89
N THR A 125 -1.98 3.31 17.92
CA THR A 125 -1.58 3.17 16.52
C THR A 125 -0.91 4.42 15.98
N ASP A 126 -1.46 5.61 16.26
CA ASP A 126 -0.88 6.90 15.86
C ASP A 126 0.57 7.04 16.32
N LYS A 127 0.82 6.82 17.62
CA LYS A 127 2.17 6.87 18.20
C LYS A 127 3.12 5.86 17.58
N VAL A 128 2.64 4.64 17.33
CA VAL A 128 3.44 3.59 16.69
C VAL A 128 3.80 3.99 15.26
N MET A 129 2.83 4.46 14.48
CA MET A 129 3.08 4.88 13.10
C MET A 129 4.03 6.08 13.05
N GLN A 130 3.83 7.12 13.86
CA GLN A 130 4.73 8.28 13.95
C GLN A 130 6.15 7.86 14.33
N LYS A 131 6.30 6.96 15.31
CA LYS A 131 7.60 6.42 15.73
C LYS A 131 8.28 5.66 14.59
N CYS A 132 7.55 4.78 13.90
CA CYS A 132 8.11 3.99 12.82
C CYS A 132 8.41 4.84 11.58
N ASP A 133 7.57 5.79 11.22
CA ASP A 133 7.83 6.76 10.15
C ASP A 133 9.08 7.60 10.45
N SER A 134 9.25 8.11 11.67
CA SER A 134 10.45 8.87 12.05
C SER A 134 11.76 8.09 11.92
N LYS A 135 11.68 6.75 11.97
CA LYS A 135 12.81 5.84 11.82
C LYS A 135 13.01 5.39 10.36
N CYS A 136 11.91 5.17 9.64
CA CYS A 136 11.91 4.54 8.32
C CYS A 136 11.69 5.53 7.16
N PHE A 137 11.39 6.79 7.47
CA PHE A 137 11.20 7.91 6.54
C PHE A 137 10.19 7.60 5.43
N CYS A 138 9.08 6.92 5.77
CA CYS A 138 8.10 6.44 4.80
C CYS A 138 7.39 7.61 4.11
N ARG A 139 6.94 8.61 4.87
CA ARG A 139 6.31 9.81 4.32
C ARG A 139 7.26 10.59 3.42
N SER A 140 8.50 10.78 3.87
CA SER A 140 9.53 11.47 3.07
C SER A 140 9.81 10.75 1.75
N ASN A 141 9.99 9.42 1.79
CA ASN A 141 10.22 8.61 0.60
C ASN A 141 9.04 8.63 -0.36
N ALA A 142 7.81 8.56 0.15
CA ALA A 142 6.60 8.61 -0.67
C ALA A 142 6.38 10.00 -1.30
N THR A 143 6.60 11.06 -0.54
CA THR A 143 6.60 12.43 -1.08
C THR A 143 7.68 12.61 -2.15
N ALA A 144 8.92 12.22 -1.88
CA ALA A 144 10.03 12.29 -2.84
C ALA A 144 9.74 11.50 -4.12
N PHE A 145 9.13 10.32 -3.99
CA PHE A 145 8.68 9.52 -5.13
C PHE A 145 7.61 10.25 -5.96
N SER A 146 6.52 10.70 -5.33
CA SER A 146 5.41 11.36 -6.05
C SER A 146 5.83 12.68 -6.71
N SER A 147 6.79 13.40 -6.11
CA SER A 147 7.32 14.67 -6.62
C SER A 147 8.46 14.50 -7.62
N HIS A 148 8.97 13.28 -7.83
CA HIS A 148 10.10 13.04 -8.72
C HIS A 148 9.73 13.40 -10.18
N PRO A 149 10.57 14.14 -10.93
CA PRO A 149 10.25 14.59 -12.29
C PRO A 149 9.85 13.46 -13.23
N SER A 150 10.53 12.30 -13.15
CA SER A 150 10.18 11.12 -13.95
C SER A 150 8.78 10.57 -13.61
N ILE A 151 8.38 10.61 -12.35
CA ILE A 151 7.05 10.14 -11.92
C ILE A 151 5.97 11.10 -12.39
N GLN A 152 6.21 12.42 -12.27
CA GLN A 152 5.32 13.43 -12.86
C GLN A 152 5.21 13.28 -14.39
N MET A 153 6.31 12.94 -15.07
CA MET A 153 6.31 12.67 -16.50
C MET A 153 5.50 11.42 -16.84
N ALA A 154 5.69 10.32 -16.10
CA ALA A 154 4.88 9.10 -16.24
C ALA A 154 3.38 9.39 -16.05
N ALA A 155 3.03 10.24 -15.07
CA ALA A 155 1.66 10.67 -14.84
C ALA A 155 1.07 11.45 -16.02
N LYS A 156 1.83 12.41 -16.57
CA LYS A 156 1.41 13.19 -17.75
C LYS A 156 1.24 12.33 -19.01
N MET A 157 1.97 11.23 -19.11
CA MET A 157 1.85 10.26 -20.20
C MET A 157 0.67 9.29 -20.04
N GLY A 158 -0.11 9.39 -18.96
CA GLY A 158 -1.19 8.45 -18.67
C GLY A 158 -0.71 7.08 -18.17
N GLY A 159 0.55 7.00 -17.72
CA GLY A 159 1.14 5.80 -17.12
C GLY A 159 2.42 5.35 -17.80
N ASN A 160 3.45 5.06 -17.01
CA ASN A 160 4.65 4.36 -17.48
C ASN A 160 5.23 3.51 -16.36
N ILE A 161 4.89 2.22 -16.37
CA ILE A 161 5.23 1.33 -15.28
C ILE A 161 6.73 1.06 -15.15
N PHE A 162 7.49 1.16 -16.24
CA PHE A 162 8.94 1.00 -16.20
C PHE A 162 9.59 2.17 -15.47
N ILE A 163 9.17 3.41 -15.80
CA ILE A 163 9.63 4.61 -15.08
C ILE A 163 9.27 4.51 -13.59
N VAL A 164 8.05 4.10 -13.27
CA VAL A 164 7.65 3.95 -11.87
C VAL A 164 8.52 2.92 -11.15
N ASN A 165 8.73 1.76 -11.77
CA ASN A 165 9.54 0.69 -11.23
C ASN A 165 11.00 1.11 -10.97
N ASP A 166 11.58 1.95 -11.84
CA ASP A 166 12.96 2.43 -11.68
C ASP A 166 13.13 3.35 -10.45
N HIS A 167 12.04 3.93 -9.94
CA HIS A 167 12.04 4.87 -8.83
C HIS A 167 11.39 4.34 -7.55
N ILE A 168 10.91 3.10 -7.52
CA ILE A 168 10.20 2.53 -6.35
C ILE A 168 11.12 2.03 -5.23
N SER A 169 12.45 2.06 -5.43
CA SER A 169 13.42 1.52 -4.48
C SER A 169 13.33 2.15 -3.08
N GLY A 170 13.15 3.47 -3.00
CA GLY A 170 12.97 4.19 -1.73
C GLY A 170 11.72 3.76 -0.97
N LEU A 171 10.64 3.48 -1.70
CA LEU A 171 9.39 2.98 -1.14
C LEU A 171 9.55 1.58 -0.54
N CYS A 172 10.24 0.68 -1.26
CA CYS A 172 10.51 -0.66 -0.75
C CYS A 172 11.50 -0.67 0.43
N SER A 173 12.46 0.25 0.44
CA SER A 173 13.36 0.44 1.59
C SER A 173 12.59 0.86 2.85
N CYS A 174 11.66 1.80 2.72
CA CYS A 174 10.73 2.15 3.80
C CYS A 174 9.96 0.92 4.28
N LEU A 175 9.37 0.13 3.38
CA LEU A 175 8.59 -1.06 3.76
C LEU A 175 9.43 -2.11 4.51
N LYS A 176 10.65 -2.39 4.04
CA LYS A 176 11.60 -3.29 4.73
C LYS A 176 11.85 -2.86 6.19
N CYS A 177 11.91 -1.57 6.45
CA CYS A 177 12.07 -1.00 7.79
C CYS A 177 10.76 -0.96 8.59
N ALA A 178 9.67 -0.51 7.98
CA ALA A 178 8.40 -0.24 8.65
C ALA A 178 7.68 -1.52 9.07
N ILE A 179 7.70 -2.56 8.24
CA ILE A 179 7.07 -3.85 8.54
C ILE A 179 7.48 -4.41 9.90
N PRO A 180 8.78 -4.64 10.19
CA PRO A 180 9.19 -5.14 11.51
C PRO A 180 8.94 -4.12 12.62
N CYS A 181 9.15 -2.82 12.36
CA CYS A 181 8.92 -1.77 13.35
C CYS A 181 7.46 -1.74 13.83
N VAL A 182 6.52 -1.60 12.90
CA VAL A 182 5.09 -1.51 13.19
C VAL A 182 4.63 -2.82 13.84
N THR A 183 5.04 -3.98 13.33
CA THR A 183 4.66 -5.27 13.91
C THR A 183 5.10 -5.37 15.36
N PHE A 184 6.35 -5.04 15.67
CA PHE A 184 6.90 -5.12 17.02
C PHE A 184 6.24 -4.09 17.96
N GLU A 185 6.21 -2.82 17.57
CA GLU A 185 5.70 -1.74 18.40
C GLU A 185 4.18 -1.86 18.63
N MET A 186 3.41 -2.26 17.62
CA MET A 186 1.99 -2.56 17.78
C MET A 186 1.77 -3.72 18.75
N ASN A 187 2.53 -4.81 18.65
CA ASN A 187 2.40 -5.93 19.59
C ASN A 187 2.78 -5.55 21.04
N LEU A 188 3.74 -4.64 21.21
CA LEU A 188 4.11 -4.11 22.53
C LEU A 188 2.98 -3.28 23.14
N GLN A 189 2.34 -2.42 22.32
CA GLN A 189 1.28 -1.54 22.77
C GLN A 189 -0.07 -2.25 22.89
N CYS A 190 -0.35 -3.20 22.01
CA CYS A 190 -1.60 -3.94 21.95
C CYS A 190 -1.31 -5.37 21.47
N PRO A 191 -1.29 -6.37 22.38
CA PRO A 191 -0.90 -7.73 22.04
C PRO A 191 -1.64 -8.28 20.81
N LEU A 192 -0.91 -8.97 19.94
CA LEU A 192 -1.36 -9.56 18.67
C LEU A 192 -1.77 -8.57 17.56
N SER A 193 -1.89 -7.28 17.85
CA SER A 193 -2.33 -6.28 16.85
C SER A 193 -1.31 -6.08 15.73
N GLY A 194 -0.03 -6.22 16.03
CA GLY A 194 1.05 -6.15 15.04
C GLY A 194 0.98 -7.31 14.07
N TRP A 195 0.81 -8.54 14.56
CA TRP A 195 0.65 -9.73 13.71
C TRP A 195 -0.62 -9.68 12.86
N LEU A 196 -1.73 -9.21 13.45
CA LEU A 196 -2.97 -8.99 12.71
C LEU A 196 -2.78 -7.99 11.58
N SER A 197 -2.13 -6.85 11.87
CA SER A 197 -1.86 -5.81 10.89
C SER A 197 -0.91 -6.29 9.79
N LEU A 198 0.13 -7.03 10.16
CA LEU A 198 1.07 -7.65 9.22
C LEU A 198 0.35 -8.58 8.24
N ASP A 199 -0.50 -9.48 8.75
CA ASP A 199 -1.22 -10.43 7.89
C ASP A 199 -2.10 -9.72 6.86
N VAL A 200 -2.78 -8.64 7.29
CA VAL A 200 -3.60 -7.80 6.41
C VAL A 200 -2.74 -7.04 5.40
N MET A 201 -1.68 -6.37 5.85
CA MET A 201 -0.82 -5.53 5.00
C MET A 201 -0.13 -6.34 3.90
N LEU A 202 0.18 -7.61 4.15
CA LEU A 202 0.87 -8.46 3.18
C LEU A 202 -0.05 -9.13 2.15
N GLN A 203 -1.39 -9.05 2.28
CA GLN A 203 -2.33 -9.69 1.35
C GLN A 203 -2.12 -9.27 -0.12
N PRO A 204 -1.98 -7.97 -0.41
CA PRO A 204 -1.52 -7.49 -1.71
C PRO A 204 -0.34 -8.24 -2.32
N PHE A 205 0.73 -8.42 -1.54
CA PHE A 205 1.97 -9.02 -2.00
C PHE A 205 1.83 -10.50 -2.28
N ASP A 206 1.02 -11.21 -1.48
CA ASP A 206 0.72 -12.61 -1.75
C ASP A 206 0.00 -12.82 -3.07
N ALA A 207 -0.94 -11.93 -3.40
CA ALA A 207 -1.67 -12.03 -4.65
C ALA A 207 -0.73 -11.86 -5.85
N VAL A 208 0.21 -10.92 -5.77
CA VAL A 208 1.26 -10.77 -6.78
C VAL A 208 2.22 -11.93 -6.81
N SER A 209 2.70 -12.41 -5.66
CA SER A 209 3.66 -13.50 -5.61
C SER A 209 3.05 -14.79 -6.16
N SER A 210 1.78 -15.06 -5.84
CA SER A 210 1.02 -16.19 -6.39
C SER A 210 0.84 -16.07 -7.91
N LEU A 211 0.58 -14.85 -8.41
CA LEU A 211 0.47 -14.61 -9.84
C LEU A 211 1.81 -14.74 -10.57
N LEU A 212 2.92 -14.45 -9.90
CA LEU A 212 4.27 -14.65 -10.46
C LEU A 212 4.64 -16.14 -10.51
N GLU A 213 4.23 -16.93 -9.52
CA GLU A 213 4.55 -18.36 -9.43
C GLU A 213 3.93 -19.18 -10.55
N VAL A 214 2.78 -18.75 -11.10
CA VAL A 214 2.13 -19.43 -12.23
C VAL A 214 2.78 -19.10 -13.59
N LEU A 215 3.73 -18.17 -13.65
CA LEU A 215 4.43 -17.81 -14.88
C LEU A 215 5.59 -18.77 -15.18
N SER A 216 6.00 -18.81 -16.45
CA SER A 216 7.21 -19.55 -16.83
C SER A 216 8.47 -18.97 -16.16
N PRO A 217 9.50 -19.81 -15.89
CA PRO A 217 10.74 -19.36 -15.26
C PRO A 217 11.43 -18.20 -15.98
N GLU A 218 11.36 -18.16 -17.31
CA GLU A 218 11.94 -17.09 -18.14
C GLU A 218 11.27 -15.75 -17.87
N VAL A 219 9.93 -15.74 -17.81
CA VAL A 219 9.16 -14.54 -17.49
C VAL A 219 9.41 -14.10 -16.05
N GLN A 220 9.49 -15.03 -15.11
CA GLN A 220 9.84 -14.71 -13.73
C GLN A 220 11.23 -14.06 -13.63
N ALA A 221 12.22 -14.59 -14.36
CA ALA A 221 13.58 -14.02 -14.39
C ALA A 221 13.58 -12.59 -14.96
N ILE A 222 12.85 -12.35 -16.04
CA ILE A 222 12.69 -11.01 -16.62
C ILE A 222 12.07 -10.05 -15.59
N ILE A 223 10.97 -10.44 -14.94
CA ILE A 223 10.31 -9.57 -13.95
C ILE A 223 11.24 -9.27 -12.78
N ARG A 224 11.91 -10.29 -12.23
CA ARG A 224 12.87 -10.11 -11.13
C ARG A 224 14.04 -9.21 -11.51
N SER A 225 14.56 -9.31 -12.73
CA SER A 225 15.63 -8.43 -13.21
C SER A 225 15.20 -6.98 -13.40
N LYS A 226 13.89 -6.73 -13.52
CA LYS A 226 13.35 -5.37 -13.62
C LYS A 226 13.04 -4.78 -12.24
N VAL A 227 12.48 -5.57 -11.33
CA VAL A 227 12.14 -5.09 -10.00
C VAL A 227 13.40 -4.80 -9.19
N SER A 228 13.46 -3.64 -8.54
CA SER A 228 14.56 -3.27 -7.65
C SER A 228 14.79 -4.35 -6.59
N ASP A 229 16.05 -4.67 -6.29
CA ASP A 229 16.42 -5.65 -5.26
C ASP A 229 15.77 -5.34 -3.90
N GLN A 230 15.56 -4.05 -3.60
CA GLN A 230 14.86 -3.61 -2.39
C GLN A 230 13.41 -4.12 -2.29
N CYS A 231 12.79 -4.46 -3.41
CA CYS A 231 11.41 -4.94 -3.49
C CYS A 231 11.30 -6.46 -3.70
N HIS A 232 12.42 -7.20 -3.81
CA HIS A 232 12.36 -8.64 -4.10
C HIS A 232 11.59 -9.44 -3.05
N PHE A 233 11.63 -9.01 -1.78
CA PHE A 233 10.85 -9.65 -0.72
C PHE A 233 9.34 -9.60 -0.99
N ALA A 234 8.85 -8.52 -1.60
CA ALA A 234 7.44 -8.23 -1.84
C ALA A 234 6.85 -9.06 -3.00
N ILE A 235 7.70 -9.72 -3.79
CA ILE A 235 7.28 -10.53 -4.93
C ILE A 235 7.66 -12.02 -4.77
N SER A 236 8.05 -12.42 -3.55
CA SER A 236 8.54 -13.76 -3.22
C SER A 236 7.67 -14.37 -2.12
N SER A 237 6.84 -15.37 -2.45
CA SER A 237 5.98 -16.04 -1.46
C SER A 237 6.80 -16.66 -0.33
N LYS A 238 8.01 -17.16 -0.63
CA LYS A 238 8.94 -17.68 0.38
C LYS A 238 9.38 -16.59 1.36
N SER A 239 9.66 -15.38 0.86
CA SER A 239 10.06 -14.25 1.72
C SER A 239 8.87 -13.76 2.54
N LEU A 240 7.70 -13.58 1.92
CA LEU A 240 6.47 -13.16 2.59
C LEU A 240 6.05 -14.13 3.70
N LYS A 241 6.17 -15.45 3.46
CA LYS A 241 5.90 -16.48 4.47
C LYS A 241 6.84 -16.34 5.67
N LYS A 242 8.15 -16.19 5.44
CA LYS A 242 9.14 -15.97 6.51
C LYS A 242 8.82 -14.72 7.33
N VAL A 243 8.44 -13.62 6.68
CA VAL A 243 8.02 -12.38 7.36
C VAL A 243 6.81 -12.64 8.28
N ARG A 244 5.81 -13.40 7.83
CA ARG A 244 4.66 -13.78 8.68
C ARG A 244 5.02 -14.66 9.87
N GLU A 245 6.04 -15.51 9.70
CA GLU A 245 6.58 -16.36 10.77
C GLU A 245 7.49 -15.56 11.74
N GLY A 246 7.71 -14.27 11.46
CA GLY A 246 8.56 -13.38 12.26
C GLY A 246 10.03 -13.42 11.92
N ASP A 247 10.42 -14.14 10.88
CA ASP A 247 11.76 -14.07 10.30
C ASP A 247 11.88 -12.83 9.41
N PHE A 248 12.17 -11.68 10.05
CA PHE A 248 12.41 -10.42 9.36
C PHE A 248 13.83 -10.31 8.76
N SER A 249 14.69 -11.33 8.87
CA SER A 249 16.04 -11.28 8.29
C SER A 249 16.01 -11.15 6.76
N VAL A 250 14.95 -11.63 6.12
CA VAL A 250 14.73 -11.47 4.67
C VAL A 250 14.47 -10.02 4.25
N LEU A 251 14.22 -9.11 5.20
CA LEU A 251 14.08 -7.68 4.97
C LEU A 251 15.38 -6.91 5.25
N ALA A 252 16.43 -7.58 5.75
CA ALA A 252 17.72 -6.93 6.04
C ALA A 252 18.67 -6.90 4.83
N ASN A 253 18.41 -7.73 3.81
CA ASN A 253 19.20 -7.84 2.58
C ASN A 253 18.61 -6.95 1.49
#